data_AF-A0A5D0TLR6-F1
#
_entry.id   AF-A0A5D0TLR6-F1
#
_cell.length_a   1.000
_cell.length_b   1.000
_cell.length_c   1.000
_cell.angle_alpha   90.00
_cell.angle_beta   90.00
_cell.angle_gamma   90.00
#
_symmetry.space_group_name_H-M   'P 1'
#
loop_
_entity.id
_entity.type
_entity.pdbx_description
1 polymer ?
#
loop_
_entity_poly.entity_id
_entity_poly.type
_entity_poly.pdbx_seq_one_letter_code
_entity_poly.pdbx_strand_id
1 'polypeptide(L)'
;MDEKELYFHKLITNSHMKYTYFKLTACGAGIALVVKQTQESIIKLSLIPLLFSVILWGTSFFFGCKYIEYYNSFLHNNVDYLKILEGKHPLTKKYNDKEKKAAMEGIEEAIKIKGKKMYNYARNQFYFLISGAISYIIWHVLKMILRS
;
A
#
# COMPACT_ATOMS: atom_id res chain seq x y z
N MET A 1 0.84 -21.90 -17.95
CA MET A 1 1.24 -20.49 -18.04
C MET A 1 2.48 -20.43 -18.88
N ASP A 2 2.45 -19.64 -19.96
CA ASP A 2 3.60 -19.50 -20.86
C ASP A 2 4.76 -18.79 -20.15
N GLU A 3 6.01 -19.07 -20.53
CA GLU A 3 7.20 -18.48 -19.90
C GLU A 3 7.17 -16.94 -19.97
N LYS A 4 6.66 -16.40 -21.08
CA LYS A 4 6.47 -14.96 -21.27
C LYS A 4 5.44 -14.40 -20.30
N GLU A 5 4.30 -15.07 -20.09
CA GLU A 5 3.26 -14.62 -19.17
C GLU A 5 3.77 -14.55 -17.72
N LEU A 6 4.53 -15.57 -17.30
CA LEU A 6 5.17 -15.59 -15.99
C LEU A 6 6.15 -14.41 -15.83
N TYR A 7 6.96 -14.15 -16.85
CA TYR A 7 7.90 -13.04 -16.86
C TYR A 7 7.18 -11.69 -16.72
N PHE A 8 6.12 -11.46 -17.50
CA PHE A 8 5.31 -10.24 -17.40
C PHE A 8 4.67 -10.07 -16.02
N HIS A 9 4.10 -11.13 -15.45
CA HIS A 9 3.53 -11.09 -14.10
C HIS A 9 4.56 -10.69 -13.04
N LYS A 10 5.77 -11.24 -13.12
CA LYS A 10 6.88 -10.92 -12.22
C LYS A 10 7.31 -9.46 -12.37
N LEU A 11 7.38 -8.96 -13.62
CA LEU A 11 7.76 -7.58 -13.91
C LEU A 11 6.75 -6.59 -13.32
N ILE A 12 5.45 -6.79 -13.57
CA ILE A 12 4.37 -5.91 -13.07
C ILE A 12 4.37 -5.88 -11.54
N THR A 13 4.45 -7.04 -10.92
CA THR A 13 4.55 -7.22 -9.46
C THR A 13 5.72 -6.42 -8.87
N ASN A 14 6.91 -6.59 -9.46
CA ASN A 14 8.10 -5.92 -8.97
C ASN A 14 8.00 -4.40 -9.10
N SER A 15 7.43 -3.91 -10.21
CA SER A 15 7.18 -2.48 -10.40
C SER A 15 6.23 -1.90 -9.34
N HIS A 16 5.14 -2.60 -9.02
CA HIS A 16 4.22 -2.16 -7.97
C HIS A 16 4.88 -2.09 -6.59
N MET A 17 5.69 -3.10 -6.22
CA MET A 17 6.39 -3.10 -4.94
C MET A 17 7.39 -1.94 -4.83
N LYS A 18 8.21 -1.73 -5.87
CA LYS A 18 9.14 -0.59 -5.92
C LYS A 18 8.41 0.74 -5.80
N TYR A 19 7.27 0.89 -6.47
CA TYR A 19 6.46 2.11 -6.39
C TYR A 19 5.87 2.34 -4.99
N THR A 20 5.43 1.29 -4.30
CA THR A 20 4.96 1.39 -2.91
C THR A 20 6.08 1.80 -1.95
N TYR A 21 7.28 1.22 -2.08
CA TYR A 21 8.44 1.60 -1.28
C TYR A 21 8.87 3.05 -1.53
N PHE A 22 8.84 3.49 -2.79
CA PHE A 22 9.10 4.89 -3.12
C PHE A 22 8.15 5.85 -2.38
N LYS A 23 6.84 5.55 -2.36
CA LYS A 23 5.85 6.34 -1.62
C LYS A 23 6.08 6.32 -0.11
N LEU A 24 6.45 5.18 0.47
CA LEU A 24 6.78 5.06 1.90
C LEU A 24 8.00 5.92 2.25
N THR A 25 9.05 5.87 1.44
CA THR A 25 10.24 6.71 1.62
C THR A 25 9.91 8.19 1.50
N ALA A 26 9.07 8.58 0.53
CA ALA A 26 8.61 9.97 0.39
C ALA A 26 7.84 10.47 1.62
N CYS A 27 6.95 9.63 2.19
CA CYS A 27 6.27 9.96 3.45
C CYS A 27 7.27 10.16 4.59
N GLY A 28 8.23 9.24 4.76
CA GLY A 28 9.26 9.32 5.79
C GLY A 28 10.11 10.58 5.66
N ALA A 29 10.52 10.93 4.43
CA ALA A 29 11.27 12.16 4.14
C ALA A 29 10.46 13.42 4.46
N GLY A 30 9.17 13.46 4.11
CA GLY A 30 8.29 14.57 4.45
C GLY A 30 8.13 14.76 5.97
N ILE A 31 7.90 13.67 6.70
CA ILE A 31 7.80 13.71 8.17
C ILE A 31 9.13 14.19 8.78
N ALA A 32 10.27 13.66 8.33
CA ALA A 32 11.59 14.07 8.82
C ALA A 32 11.87 15.56 8.55
N LEU A 33 11.46 16.08 7.38
CA LEU A 33 11.58 17.50 7.05
C LEU A 33 10.79 18.37 8.02
N VAL A 34 9.54 17.99 8.31
CA VAL A 34 8.71 18.73 9.27
C VAL A 34 9.33 18.73 10.65
N VAL A 35 9.74 17.55 11.15
CA VAL A 35 10.40 17.42 12.46
C VAL A 35 11.61 18.33 12.53
N LYS A 36 12.47 18.33 11.50
CA LYS A 36 13.66 19.19 11.41
C LYS A 36 13.31 20.68 11.45
N GLN A 37 12.25 21.10 10.76
CA GLN A 37 11.81 22.50 10.74
C GLN A 37 11.16 22.96 12.05
N THR A 38 10.64 22.03 12.86
CA THR A 38 9.95 22.35 14.11
C THR A 38 10.80 22.18 15.36
N GLN A 39 12.05 21.74 15.27
CA GLN A 39 12.89 21.43 16.45
C GLN A 39 13.04 22.60 17.43
N GLU A 40 13.14 23.83 16.90
CA GLU A 40 13.33 25.05 17.72
C GLU A 40 12.06 25.91 17.83
N SER A 41 10.91 25.40 17.39
CA SER A 41 9.67 26.16 17.34
C SER A 41 8.77 25.90 18.55
N ILE A 42 8.33 26.96 19.23
CA ILE A 42 7.25 26.90 20.22
C ILE A 42 5.93 26.58 19.50
N ILE A 43 5.08 25.74 20.09
CA ILE A 43 3.77 25.39 19.53
C ILE A 43 2.94 26.67 19.34
N LYS A 44 2.70 27.05 18.08
CA LYS A 44 1.85 28.17 17.67
C LYS A 44 0.71 27.66 16.80
N LEU A 45 -0.42 28.37 16.79
CA LEU A 45 -1.57 28.06 15.92
C LEU A 45 -1.20 27.98 14.44
N SER A 46 -0.15 28.68 14.01
CA SER A 46 0.40 28.58 12.66
C SER A 46 0.95 27.19 12.31
N LEU A 47 1.14 26.28 13.27
CA LEU A 47 1.60 24.90 13.03
C LEU A 47 0.47 23.92 12.75
N ILE A 48 -0.80 24.31 12.88
CA ILE A 48 -1.95 23.42 12.61
C ILE A 48 -1.91 22.83 11.19
N PRO A 49 -1.68 23.61 10.11
CA PRO A 49 -1.62 23.04 8.76
C PRO A 49 -0.42 22.10 8.56
N LEU A 50 0.69 22.37 9.26
CA LEU A 50 1.89 21.54 9.24
C LEU A 50 1.63 20.18 9.91
N LEU A 51 0.97 20.18 11.07
CA LEU A 51 0.57 18.96 11.77
C LEU A 51 -0.41 18.15 10.92
N PHE A 52 -1.34 18.81 10.23
CA PHE A 52 -2.27 18.16 9.31
C PHE A 52 -1.52 17.43 8.17
N SER A 53 -0.50 18.05 7.57
CA SER A 53 0.36 17.38 6.59
C SER A 53 1.05 16.13 7.14
N VAL A 54 1.57 16.17 8.37
CA VAL A 54 2.19 15.01 9.02
C VAL A 54 1.18 13.89 9.23
N ILE A 55 -0.04 14.20 9.68
CA ILE A 55 -1.11 13.22 9.84
C ILE A 55 -1.47 12.58 8.50
N LEU A 56 -1.57 13.37 7.43
CA LEU A 56 -1.83 12.86 6.08
C LEU A 56 -0.71 11.92 5.59
N TRP A 57 0.56 12.30 5.76
CA TRP A 57 1.68 11.42 5.41
C TRP A 57 1.77 10.18 6.30
N GLY A 58 1.49 10.28 7.60
CA GLY A 58 1.42 9.13 8.50
C GLY A 58 0.30 8.16 8.11
N THR A 59 -0.86 8.69 7.72
CA THR A 59 -1.99 7.89 7.21
C THR A 59 -1.64 7.23 5.88
N SER A 60 -0.96 7.95 4.99
CA SER A 60 -0.42 7.37 3.74
C SER A 60 0.56 6.23 4.04
N PHE A 61 1.48 6.43 4.97
CA PHE A 61 2.45 5.42 5.39
C PHE A 61 1.75 4.15 5.91
N PHE A 62 0.75 4.30 6.78
CA PHE A 62 -0.06 3.19 7.28
C PHE A 62 -0.73 2.40 6.16
N PHE A 63 -1.35 3.09 5.19
CA PHE A 63 -1.95 2.41 4.04
C PHE A 63 -0.93 1.72 3.15
N GLY A 64 0.29 2.26 3.04
CA GLY A 64 1.40 1.59 2.35
C GLY A 64 1.82 0.29 3.03
N CYS A 65 1.95 0.29 4.36
CA CYS A 65 2.24 -0.94 5.12
C CYS A 65 1.12 -1.97 4.98
N LYS A 66 -0.14 -1.55 5.09
CA LYS A 66 -1.30 -2.44 4.88
C LYS A 66 -1.35 -2.98 3.47
N TYR A 67 -1.05 -2.18 2.45
CA TYR A 67 -0.94 -2.68 1.08
C TYR A 67 0.06 -3.84 0.98
N ILE A 68 1.27 -3.70 1.55
CA ILE A 68 2.30 -4.75 1.50
C ILE A 68 1.84 -6.02 2.21
N GLU A 69 1.22 -5.89 3.39
CA GLU A 69 0.68 -7.02 4.16
C GLU A 69 -0.38 -7.80 3.35
N TYR A 70 -1.34 -7.08 2.76
CA TYR A 70 -2.38 -7.68 1.92
C TYR A 70 -1.81 -8.26 0.62
N TYR A 71 -0.81 -7.61 0.02
CA TYR A 71 -0.13 -8.08 -1.18
C TYR A 71 0.55 -9.43 -0.94
N ASN A 72 1.30 -9.58 0.16
CA ASN A 72 1.93 -10.84 0.53
C ASN A 72 0.90 -11.94 0.78
N SER A 73 -0.20 -11.62 1.47
CA SER A 73 -1.30 -12.56 1.70
C SER A 73 -2.02 -12.97 0.40
N PHE A 74 -2.17 -12.04 -0.54
CA PHE A 74 -2.73 -12.31 -1.86
C PHE A 74 -1.82 -13.23 -2.68
N LEU A 75 -0.51 -13.00 -2.65
CA LEU A 75 0.47 -13.85 -3.34
C LEU A 75 0.45 -15.29 -2.79
N HIS A 76 0.40 -15.44 -1.46
CA HIS A 76 0.33 -16.75 -0.82
C HIS A 76 -0.92 -17.52 -1.24
N ASN A 77 -2.09 -16.87 -1.20
CA ASN A 77 -3.36 -17.47 -1.65
C ASN A 77 -3.33 -17.88 -3.13
N ASN A 78 -2.69 -17.08 -4.00
CA ASN A 78 -2.55 -17.44 -5.42
C ASN A 78 -1.64 -18.65 -5.62
N VAL A 79 -0.53 -18.73 -4.87
CA VAL A 79 0.36 -19.90 -4.92
C VAL A 79 -0.39 -21.16 -4.50
N ASP A 80 -1.21 -21.09 -3.44
CA ASP A 80 -1.99 -22.24 -2.99
C ASP A 80 -3.09 -22.62 -3.99
N TYR A 81 -3.75 -21.64 -4.62
CA TYR A 81 -4.68 -21.86 -5.72
C TYR A 81 -4.03 -22.65 -6.87
N LEU A 82 -2.83 -22.23 -7.31
CA LEU A 82 -2.08 -22.90 -8.37
C LEU A 82 -1.66 -24.31 -7.98
N LYS A 83 -1.21 -24.53 -6.73
CA LYS A 83 -0.87 -25.87 -6.23
C LYS A 83 -2.08 -26.81 -6.22
N ILE A 84 -3.28 -26.29 -5.92
CA ILE A 84 -4.52 -27.08 -5.95
C ILE A 84 -4.85 -27.46 -7.40
N LEU A 85 -4.77 -26.53 -8.34
CA LEU A 85 -4.98 -26.78 -9.77
C LEU A 85 -4.00 -27.84 -10.33
N GLU A 86 -2.74 -27.80 -9.93
CA GLU A 86 -1.72 -28.76 -10.35
C GLU A 86 -1.82 -30.11 -9.62
N GLY A 87 -2.77 -30.29 -8.70
CA GLY A 87 -2.90 -31.52 -7.91
C GLY A 87 -1.78 -31.72 -6.87
N LYS A 88 -0.90 -30.73 -6.67
CA LYS A 88 0.28 -30.80 -5.79
C LYS A 88 0.01 -30.37 -4.35
N HIS A 89 -1.17 -29.81 -4.07
CA HIS A 89 -1.53 -29.34 -2.74
C HIS A 89 -1.84 -30.52 -1.79
N PRO A 90 -1.45 -30.52 -0.50
CA PRO A 90 -1.76 -31.62 0.42
C PRO A 90 -3.26 -31.94 0.53
N LEU A 91 -4.11 -30.94 0.31
CA LEU A 91 -5.57 -31.07 0.32
C LEU A 91 -6.10 -31.87 -0.89
N THR A 92 -5.42 -31.89 -2.05
CA THR A 92 -5.92 -32.61 -3.24
C THR A 92 -5.89 -34.12 -3.10
N LYS A 93 -5.06 -34.67 -2.19
CA LYS A 93 -5.02 -36.10 -1.88
C LYS A 93 -6.10 -36.54 -0.87
N LYS A 94 -6.69 -35.58 -0.14
CA LYS A 94 -7.56 -35.84 1.02
C LYS A 94 -9.06 -35.64 0.73
N TYR A 95 -9.39 -34.87 -0.29
CA TYR A 95 -10.76 -34.42 -0.57
C TYR A 95 -11.31 -34.94 -1.90
N ASN A 96 -12.63 -35.13 -1.96
CA ASN A 96 -13.35 -35.47 -3.18
C ASN A 96 -13.40 -34.27 -4.15
N ASP A 97 -13.78 -34.49 -5.41
CA ASP A 97 -13.77 -33.43 -6.42
C ASP A 97 -14.74 -32.28 -6.12
N LYS A 98 -15.81 -32.54 -5.35
CA LYS A 98 -16.79 -31.54 -4.92
C LYS A 98 -16.20 -30.59 -3.88
N GLU A 99 -15.44 -31.14 -2.92
CA GLU A 99 -14.72 -30.40 -1.88
C GLU A 99 -13.54 -29.60 -2.46
N LYS A 100 -12.83 -30.15 -3.45
CA LYS A 100 -11.80 -29.40 -4.19
C LYS A 100 -12.39 -28.18 -4.89
N LYS A 101 -13.53 -28.33 -5.54
CA LYS A 101 -14.22 -27.22 -6.21
C LYS A 101 -14.65 -26.13 -5.22
N ALA A 102 -15.24 -26.51 -4.09
CA ALA A 102 -15.60 -25.56 -3.03
C ALA A 102 -14.37 -24.82 -2.46
N ALA A 103 -13.25 -25.52 -2.26
CA ALA A 103 -12.00 -24.89 -1.82
C ALA A 103 -11.45 -23.89 -2.85
N MET A 104 -11.51 -24.24 -4.15
CA MET A 104 -11.11 -23.34 -5.24
C MET A 104 -11.98 -22.09 -5.31
N GLU A 105 -13.30 -22.23 -5.22
CA GLU A 105 -14.24 -21.11 -5.20
C GLU A 105 -13.98 -20.17 -4.02
N GLY A 106 -13.74 -20.72 -2.82
CA GLY A 106 -13.41 -19.93 -1.64
C GLY A 106 -12.07 -19.17 -1.77
N ILE A 107 -11.07 -19.78 -2.40
CA ILE A 107 -9.79 -19.11 -2.67
C ILE A 107 -9.96 -18.01 -3.72
N GLU A 108 -10.73 -18.25 -4.78
CA GLU A 108 -11.02 -17.25 -5.82
C GLU A 108 -11.75 -16.04 -5.24
N GLU A 109 -12.75 -16.26 -4.38
CA GLU A 109 -13.45 -15.19 -3.68
C GLU A 109 -12.50 -14.41 -2.77
N ALA A 110 -11.66 -15.10 -2.00
CA ALA A 110 -10.65 -14.47 -1.16
C ALA A 110 -9.66 -13.62 -1.98
N ILE A 111 -9.23 -14.10 -3.15
CA ILE A 111 -8.38 -13.38 -4.10
C ILE A 111 -9.09 -12.10 -4.58
N LYS A 112 -10.36 -12.17 -4.99
CA LYS A 112 -11.14 -11.00 -5.45
C LYS A 112 -11.30 -9.96 -4.34
N ILE A 113 -11.69 -10.38 -3.13
CA ILE A 113 -11.88 -9.49 -1.98
C ILE A 113 -10.56 -8.81 -1.59
N LYS A 114 -9.47 -9.59 -1.47
CA LYS A 114 -8.14 -9.07 -1.13
C LYS A 114 -7.62 -8.14 -2.22
N GLY A 115 -7.83 -8.47 -3.50
CA GLY A 115 -7.45 -7.63 -4.64
C GLY A 115 -8.13 -6.26 -4.58
N LYS A 116 -9.45 -6.21 -4.31
CA LYS A 116 -10.18 -4.94 -4.16
C LYS A 116 -9.68 -4.11 -2.98
N LYS A 117 -9.44 -4.73 -1.83
CA LYS A 117 -8.88 -4.04 -0.65
C LYS A 117 -7.48 -3.49 -0.93
N MET A 118 -6.64 -4.29 -1.56
CA MET A 118 -5.27 -3.91 -1.96
C MET A 118 -5.28 -2.70 -2.90
N TYR A 119 -6.14 -2.71 -3.92
CA TYR A 119 -6.33 -1.55 -4.80
C TYR A 119 -6.75 -0.29 -4.02
N ASN A 120 -7.72 -0.40 -3.11
CA ASN A 120 -8.17 0.72 -2.30
C ASN A 120 -7.06 1.28 -1.41
N TYR A 121 -6.24 0.42 -0.78
CA TYR A 121 -5.11 0.87 0.03
C TYR A 121 -4.03 1.57 -0.81
N ALA A 122 -3.70 1.03 -1.99
CA ALA A 122 -2.74 1.68 -2.89
C ALA A 122 -3.21 3.06 -3.34
N ARG A 123 -4.50 3.17 -3.67
CA ARG A 123 -5.15 4.40 -4.10
C ARG A 123 -5.20 5.43 -2.96
N ASN A 124 -5.62 5.02 -1.77
CA ASN A 124 -5.70 5.91 -0.61
C ASN A 124 -4.30 6.37 -0.19
N GLN A 125 -3.30 5.48 -0.17
CA GLN A 125 -1.90 5.88 0.08
C GLN A 125 -1.49 7.05 -0.82
N PHE A 126 -1.79 6.96 -2.12
CA PHE A 126 -1.46 8.03 -3.05
C PHE A 126 -2.19 9.35 -2.74
N TYR A 127 -3.51 9.30 -2.54
CA TYR A 127 -4.28 10.50 -2.21
C TYR A 127 -3.76 11.19 -0.94
N PHE A 128 -3.54 10.44 0.14
CA PHE A 128 -3.02 11.00 1.39
C PHE A 128 -1.60 11.57 1.24
N LEU A 129 -0.74 10.95 0.43
CA LEU A 129 0.60 11.46 0.13
C LEU A 129 0.53 12.84 -0.54
N ILE A 130 -0.26 12.94 -1.61
CA ILE A 130 -0.41 14.17 -2.40
C ILE A 130 -1.12 15.26 -1.60
N SER A 131 -2.21 14.93 -0.91
CA SER A 131 -2.89 15.89 -0.03
C SER A 131 -1.96 16.42 1.06
N GLY A 132 -1.10 15.58 1.65
CA GLY A 132 -0.10 16.00 2.64
C GLY A 132 0.91 16.98 2.06
N ALA A 133 1.40 16.71 0.83
CA ALA A 133 2.33 17.58 0.12
C ALA A 133 1.71 18.94 -0.23
N ILE A 134 0.48 18.95 -0.75
CA ILE A 134 -0.25 20.19 -1.07
C ILE A 134 -0.47 21.02 0.21
N SER A 135 -0.93 20.39 1.29
CA SER A 135 -1.12 21.06 2.58
C SER A 135 0.18 21.69 3.10
N TYR A 136 1.31 21.01 2.93
CA TYR A 136 2.62 21.51 3.36
C TYR A 136 3.05 22.72 2.52
N ILE A 137 2.86 22.67 1.20
CA ILE A 137 3.18 23.78 0.28
C ILE A 137 2.34 25.01 0.62
N ILE A 138 1.03 24.85 0.81
CA ILE A 138 0.12 25.94 1.18
C ILE A 138 0.60 26.58 2.49
N TRP A 139 0.89 25.77 3.50
CA TRP A 139 1.42 26.26 4.77
C TRP A 139 2.73 27.04 4.59
N HIS A 140 3.65 26.49 3.80
CA HIS A 140 4.97 27.09 3.60
C HIS A 140 4.85 28.46 2.93
N VAL A 141 4.02 28.58 1.89
CA VAL A 141 3.75 29.83 1.18
C VAL A 141 3.09 30.85 2.12
N LEU A 142 2.06 30.45 2.88
CA LEU A 142 1.42 31.34 3.85
C LEU A 142 2.40 31.86 4.91
N LYS A 143 3.30 31.00 5.41
CA LYS A 143 4.33 31.38 6.36
C LYS A 143 5.33 32.38 5.76
N MET A 144 5.68 32.23 4.49
CA MET A 144 6.56 33.18 3.78
C MET A 144 5.88 34.55 3.61
N ILE A 145 4.61 34.57 3.21
CA ILE A 145 3.84 35.81 3.03
C ILE A 145 3.70 36.55 4.36
N LEU A 146 3.35 35.86 5.45
CA LEU A 146 3.16 36.46 6.78
C LEU A 146 4.46 36.96 7.43
N ARG A 147 5.63 36.57 6.88
CA ARG A 147 6.94 37.01 7.36
C ARG A 147 7.51 38.18 6.54
N SER A 148 6.95 38.46 5.35
CA SER A 148 7.37 39.56 4.48
C SER A 148 6.69 40.87 4.85
#